data_AF-A0A7C0UD10-F1
#
_entry.id   AF-A0A7C0UD10-F1
#
_cell.length_a   1.000
_cell.length_b   1.000
_cell.length_c   1.000
_cell.angle_alpha   90.00
_cell.angle_beta   90.00
_cell.angle_gamma   90.00
#
_symmetry.space_group_name_H-M   'P 1'
#
loop_
_entity.id
_entity.type
_entity.pdbx_description
1 polymer ?
#
loop_
_entity_poly.entity_id
_entity_poly.type
_entity_poly.pdbx_seq_one_letter_code
_entity_poly.pdbx_strand_id
1 'polypeptide(L)' 'MTSYDPSFAREVFENVDYGEEIKMCMQCGVCAASCPLSMQMDYSPRKIFLLIRA' A
#
# COMPACT_ATOMS: atom_id res chain seq x y z
N MET A 1 11.48 18.24 7.99
CA MET A 1 10.99 16.85 7.97
C MET A 1 9.50 16.91 8.21
N THR A 2 8.69 16.57 7.20
CA THR A 2 7.24 16.45 7.35
C THR A 2 6.96 15.23 8.23
N SER A 3 6.21 15.43 9.32
CA SER A 3 5.75 14.35 10.18
C SER A 3 4.85 13.39 9.39
N TYR A 4 5.00 12.10 9.63
CA TYR A 4 4.08 11.08 9.11
C TYR A 4 2.69 11.29 9.72
N ASP A 5 1.66 11.40 8.89
CA ASP A 5 0.26 11.53 9.31
C ASP A 5 -0.48 10.19 9.10
N PRO A 6 -0.93 9.52 10.18
CA PRO A 6 -1.65 8.25 10.08
C PRO A 6 -3.12 8.42 9.60
N SER A 7 -3.60 9.64 9.38
CA SER A 7 -4.98 9.90 8.93
C SER A 7 -5.31 9.17 7.62
N PHE A 8 -4.38 9.14 6.67
CA PHE A 8 -4.56 8.47 5.39
C PHE A 8 -4.68 6.95 5.54
N ALA A 9 -3.87 6.33 6.40
CA ALA A 9 -3.97 4.90 6.68
C ALA A 9 -5.34 4.53 7.24
N ARG A 10 -5.85 5.35 8.16
CA ARG A 10 -7.19 5.17 8.74
C ARG A 10 -8.29 5.29 7.67
N GLU A 11 -8.21 6.31 6.82
CA GLU A 11 -9.15 6.49 5.71
C GLU A 11 -9.21 5.25 4.81
N VAL A 12 -8.07 4.68 4.47
CA VAL A 12 -8.00 3.45 3.66
C VAL A 12 -8.68 2.28 4.37
N PHE A 13 -8.41 2.07 5.66
CA PHE A 13 -9.01 0.95 6.40
C PHE A 13 -10.52 1.08 6.57
N GLU A 14 -11.04 2.30 6.66
CA GLU A 14 -12.48 2.57 6.85
C GLU A 14 -13.27 2.55 5.53
N ASN A 15 -12.65 2.92 4.40
CA ASN A 15 -13.36 3.20 3.15
C ASN A 15 -13.00 2.28 1.97
N VAL A 16 -11.98 1.44 2.08
CA VAL A 16 -11.60 0.49 1.02
C VAL A 16 -12.07 -0.91 1.39
N ASP A 17 -12.83 -1.55 0.49
CA ASP A 17 -13.20 -2.95 0.63
C ASP A 17 -11.97 -3.81 0.86
N TYR A 18 -12.00 -4.62 1.92
CA TYR A 18 -10.87 -5.46 2.35
C TYR A 18 -9.59 -4.68 2.71
N GLY A 19 -9.67 -3.37 3.00
CA GLY A 19 -8.50 -2.55 3.35
C GLY A 19 -7.72 -3.06 4.56
N GLU A 20 -8.38 -3.71 5.51
CA GLU A 20 -7.77 -4.37 6.67
C GLU A 20 -6.76 -5.47 6.29
N GLU A 21 -6.94 -6.15 5.15
CA GLU A 21 -6.03 -7.21 4.67
C GLU A 21 -4.63 -6.69 4.34
N ILE A 22 -4.45 -5.37 4.16
CA ILE A 22 -3.14 -4.74 3.94
C ILE A 22 -2.20 -5.02 5.14
N LYS A 23 -2.76 -5.19 6.35
CA LYS A 23 -2.00 -5.55 7.57
C LYS A 23 -1.35 -6.94 7.47
N MET A 24 -1.89 -7.81 6.63
CA MET A 24 -1.36 -9.16 6.36
C MET A 24 -0.20 -9.17 5.35
N CYS A 25 0.12 -8.04 4.73
CA CYS A 25 1.14 -7.97 3.70
C CYS A 25 2.55 -8.26 4.24
N MET A 26 3.13 -9.40 3.84
CA MET A 26 4.47 -9.85 4.25
C MET A 26 5.64 -9.24 3.46
N GLN A 27 5.38 -8.26 2.57
CA GLN A 27 6.40 -7.65 1.70
C GLN A 27 7.14 -8.61 0.76
N CYS A 28 6.55 -9.75 0.41
CA CYS A 28 7.17 -10.72 -0.51
C CYS A 28 7.39 -10.17 -1.93
N GLY A 29 6.62 -9.16 -2.36
CA GLY A 29 6.78 -8.48 -3.64
C GLY A 29 6.20 -9.15 -4.87
N VAL A 30 5.49 -10.27 -4.72
CA VAL A 30 4.79 -10.96 -5.82
C VAL A 30 3.86 -10.01 -6.58
N CYS A 31 3.08 -9.18 -5.87
CA CYS A 31 2.18 -8.21 -6.49
C CYS A 31 2.89 -7.13 -7.32
N ALA A 32 4.10 -6.73 -6.92
CA ALA A 32 4.88 -5.77 -7.70
C ALA A 32 5.49 -6.42 -8.94
N ALA A 33 5.91 -7.68 -8.85
CA ALA A 33 6.49 -8.44 -9.96
C ALA A 33 5.44 -8.86 -11.01
N SER A 34 4.21 -9.17 -10.59
CA SER A 34 3.14 -9.62 -11.49
C SER A 34 2.37 -8.49 -12.18
N CYS A 35 2.52 -7.25 -11.72
CA CYS A 35 1.75 -6.13 -12.26
C CYS A 35 2.28 -5.70 -13.65
N PRO A 36 1.50 -5.84 -14.73
CA PRO A 36 1.93 -5.46 -16.09
C PRO A 36 2.09 -3.95 -16.25
N LEU A 37 1.48 -3.16 -15.36
CA LEU A 37 1.56 -1.70 -15.37
C LEU A 37 2.69 -1.16 -14.50
N SER A 38 3.52 -2.01 -13.90
CA SER A 38 4.57 -1.60 -12.96
C SER A 38 5.51 -0.52 -13.50
N MET A 39 5.81 -0.51 -14.81
CA MET A 39 6.66 0.52 -15.44
C MET A 39 5.96 1.88 -15.62
N GLN A 40 4.63 1.92 -15.52
CA GLN A 40 3.82 3.13 -15.69
C GLN A 40 3.36 3.70 -14.33
N MET A 41 3.71 3.06 -13.22
CA MET A 41 3.31 3.47 -11.87
C MET A 41 4.46 4.19 -11.17
N ASP A 42 4.18 5.32 -10.52
CA ASP A 42 5.15 6.00 -9.64
C ASP A 42 5.52 5.16 -8.42
N TYR A 43 4.56 4.37 -7.93
CA TYR A 43 4.70 3.48 -6.78
C TYR A 43 4.16 2.11 -7.15
N SER A 44 4.99 1.07 -7.02
CA SER A 44 4.52 -0.30 -7.22
C SER A 44 3.48 -0.69 -6.17
N PRO A 45 2.61 -1.69 -6.44
CA PRO A 45 1.61 -2.15 -5.48
C PRO A 45 2.18 -2.47 -4.09
N ARG A 46 3.37 -3.10 -4.03
CA ARG A 46 4.06 -3.38 -2.77
C ARG A 46 4.43 -2.09 -2.00
N LYS A 47 4.88 -1.07 -2.73
CA LYS A 47 5.29 0.21 -2.13
C LYS A 47 4.09 1.00 -1.63
N ILE A 48 2.97 0.96 -2.34
CA ILE A 48 1.69 1.54 -1.88
C ILE A 48 1.29 0.90 -0.55
N PHE A 49 1.30 -0.44 -0.46
CA PHE A 49 0.95 -1.15 0.78
C PHE A 49 1.91 -0.82 1.93
N LEU A 50 3.19 -0.59 1.64
CA LEU A 50 4.16 -0.15 2.64
C LEU A 50 3.85 1.24 3.18
N LEU A 51 3.40 2.17 2.33
CA LEU A 51 3.05 3.55 2.74
C LEU A 51 1.79 3.59 3.63
N ILE A 52 0.84 2.67 3.40
CA ILE A 52 -0.43 2.61 4.14
C ILE A 52 -0.25 2.04 5.55
N ARG A 53 0.70 1.12 5.77
CA ARG A 53 0.87 0.44 7.06
C ARG A 53 1.99 1.00 7.95
N ALA A 54 2.68 2.04 7.49
CA ALA A 54 3.83 2.64 8.17
C ALA A 54 3.45 3.36 9.47
#